data_AF-A0A1A9ASP1-F1
#
_entry.id   AF-A0A1A9ASP1-F1
#
_cell.length_a   1.000
_cell.length_b   1.000
_cell.length_c   1.000
_cell.angle_alpha   90.00
_cell.angle_beta   90.00
_cell.angle_gamma   90.00
#
_symmetry.space_group_name_H-M   'P 1'
#
loop_
_entity.id
_entity.type
_entity.pdbx_description
1 polymer ?
#
loop_
_entity_poly.entity_id
_entity_poly.type
_entity_poly.pdbx_seq_one_letter_code
_entity_poly.pdbx_strand_id
1 'polypeptide(L)'
;MSSQNLFSNSTKELFSEKFYDAMNNDSSDLSKYDNECNDIHVHNPKDKMIKICKKYLRYLEYCKLLHNENSLYKVSILFNYWLYGMLTHIYGANNTDKIITGFSALQLKWTYFDYSRINNQYYKKCKPELSMVNHHDWDKRKKLFDYYVDYDILSTMAKTFDDDCKYYKKIEEKKSLYEQAFIKKIKIIAIIYCHTFPN
;
A
#
# COMPACT_ATOMS: atom_id res chain seq x y z
N MET A 1 8.54 -17.51 -17.58
CA MET A 1 8.95 -17.26 -16.18
C MET A 1 7.68 -17.04 -15.39
N SER A 2 7.39 -17.87 -14.39
CA SER A 2 6.11 -17.83 -13.67
C SER A 2 5.96 -16.50 -12.93
N SER A 3 4.78 -15.90 -13.03
CA SER A 3 4.40 -14.69 -12.31
C SER A 3 4.49 -14.98 -10.81
N GLN A 4 5.59 -14.61 -10.17
CA GLN A 4 5.70 -14.66 -8.72
C GLN A 4 4.61 -13.77 -8.13
N ASN A 5 3.70 -14.38 -7.38
CA ASN A 5 2.69 -13.68 -6.60
C ASN A 5 3.43 -12.73 -5.65
N LEU A 6 3.22 -11.41 -5.77
CA LEU A 6 3.94 -10.38 -5.00
C LEU A 6 3.92 -10.68 -3.49
N PHE A 7 2.89 -11.41 -3.03
CA PHE A 7 2.66 -11.74 -1.63
C PHE A 7 3.09 -13.16 -1.21
N SER A 8 3.76 -13.95 -2.07
CA SER A 8 3.98 -15.38 -1.83
C SER A 8 4.73 -15.70 -0.54
N ASN A 9 5.50 -14.75 0.00
CA ASN A 9 6.39 -14.97 1.13
C ASN A 9 5.94 -14.24 2.42
N SER A 10 4.78 -13.57 2.41
CA SER A 10 4.32 -12.83 3.58
C SER A 10 3.52 -13.72 4.55
N THR A 11 3.91 -13.71 5.82
CA THR A 11 3.20 -14.41 6.91
C THR A 11 2.06 -13.59 7.52
N LYS A 12 1.84 -12.37 7.02
CA LYS A 12 0.80 -11.47 7.54
C LYS A 12 -0.59 -11.98 7.21
N GLU A 13 -1.58 -11.62 8.04
CA GLU A 13 -2.99 -11.98 7.81
C GLU A 13 -3.66 -10.98 6.85
N LEU A 14 -3.44 -9.70 7.12
CA LEU A 14 -4.13 -8.57 6.49
C LEU A 14 -3.55 -8.21 5.13
N PHE A 15 -4.38 -7.72 4.21
CA PHE A 15 -3.95 -7.43 2.84
C PHE A 15 -3.00 -6.23 2.81
N SER A 16 -3.30 -5.16 3.53
CA SER A 16 -2.42 -3.99 3.60
C SER A 16 -1.04 -4.36 4.17
N GLU A 17 -1.00 -5.21 5.21
CA GLU A 17 0.23 -5.70 5.82
C GLU A 17 1.04 -6.58 4.86
N LYS A 18 0.39 -7.53 4.17
CA LYS A 18 1.03 -8.34 3.13
C LYS A 18 1.64 -7.48 2.04
N PHE A 19 0.92 -6.42 1.65
CA PHE A 19 1.40 -5.48 0.63
C PHE A 19 2.66 -4.75 1.10
N TYR A 20 2.65 -4.17 2.29
CA TYR A 20 3.83 -3.46 2.81
C TYR A 20 5.01 -4.38 3.07
N ASP A 21 4.76 -5.59 3.56
CA ASP A 21 5.79 -6.61 3.75
C ASP A 21 6.47 -6.97 2.41
N ALA A 22 5.67 -7.22 1.36
CA ALA A 22 6.19 -7.46 0.03
C ALA A 22 6.99 -6.27 -0.52
N MET A 23 6.49 -5.04 -0.35
CA MET A 23 7.20 -3.84 -0.78
C MET A 23 8.53 -3.63 -0.04
N ASN A 24 8.56 -3.94 1.25
CA ASN A 24 9.76 -3.80 2.06
C ASN A 24 10.77 -4.93 1.82
N ASN A 25 10.33 -6.08 1.33
CA ASN A 25 11.18 -7.24 1.12
C ASN A 25 12.28 -7.01 0.06
N ASP A 26 13.54 -7.24 0.46
CA ASP A 26 14.76 -7.15 -0.36
C ASP A 26 15.23 -8.52 -0.90
N SER A 27 14.53 -9.62 -0.61
CA SER A 27 14.92 -10.99 -0.95
C SER A 27 14.79 -11.33 -2.43
N SER A 28 14.07 -10.53 -3.21
CA SER A 28 13.99 -10.71 -4.65
C SER A 28 15.22 -10.12 -5.31
N ASP A 29 15.78 -10.79 -6.29
CA ASP A 29 16.82 -10.19 -7.12
C ASP A 29 16.27 -8.97 -7.87
N LEU A 30 16.71 -7.79 -7.44
CA LEU A 30 16.37 -6.50 -8.02
C LEU A 30 17.43 -6.02 -9.01
N SER A 31 18.48 -6.81 -9.28
CA SER A 31 19.58 -6.44 -10.19
C SER A 31 19.12 -6.23 -11.63
N LYS A 32 18.04 -6.91 -12.04
CA LYS A 32 17.43 -6.73 -13.37
C LYS A 32 16.91 -5.32 -13.65
N TYR A 33 16.82 -4.47 -12.63
CA TYR A 33 16.37 -3.07 -12.72
C TYR A 33 17.54 -2.07 -12.62
N ASP A 34 18.78 -2.53 -12.57
CA ASP A 34 19.95 -1.68 -12.38
C ASP A 34 20.07 -0.64 -13.50
N ASN A 35 19.93 -1.08 -14.74
CA ASN A 35 20.04 -0.22 -15.92
C ASN A 35 18.97 0.88 -15.92
N GLU A 36 17.75 0.53 -15.53
CA GLU A 36 16.60 1.44 -15.51
C GLU A 36 16.62 2.39 -14.32
N CYS A 37 17.34 2.10 -13.24
CA CYS A 37 17.29 2.88 -12.00
C CYS A 37 18.58 3.63 -11.67
N ASN A 38 19.76 3.21 -12.15
CA ASN A 38 21.04 3.84 -11.78
C ASN A 38 21.18 5.29 -12.30
N ASP A 39 20.51 5.61 -13.40
CA ASP A 39 20.45 6.93 -14.04
C ASP A 39 19.35 7.84 -13.44
N ILE A 40 18.60 7.40 -12.42
CA ILE A 40 17.53 8.22 -11.84
C ILE A 40 18.06 9.58 -11.34
N HIS A 41 17.39 10.66 -11.76
CA HIS A 41 17.78 12.03 -11.43
C HIS A 41 17.01 12.54 -10.20
N VAL A 42 17.68 12.55 -9.05
CA VAL A 42 17.10 12.82 -7.72
C VAL A 42 18.13 13.46 -6.78
N HIS A 43 17.65 14.02 -5.67
CA HIS A 43 18.51 14.51 -4.60
C HIS A 43 19.19 13.38 -3.81
N ASN A 44 20.25 13.73 -3.08
CA ASN A 44 20.89 12.82 -2.15
C ASN A 44 19.97 12.50 -0.95
N PRO A 45 20.01 11.26 -0.42
CA PRO A 45 20.91 10.16 -0.81
C PRO A 45 20.41 9.35 -2.03
N LYS A 46 21.17 9.40 -3.14
CA LYS A 46 20.77 8.80 -4.43
C LYS A 46 20.68 7.27 -4.38
N ASP A 47 21.56 6.61 -3.61
CA ASP A 47 21.57 5.16 -3.43
C ASP A 47 20.24 4.64 -2.83
N LYS A 48 19.67 5.36 -1.87
CA LYS A 48 18.34 5.02 -1.30
C LYS A 48 17.25 5.13 -2.36
N MET A 49 17.28 6.17 -3.20
CA MET A 49 16.32 6.34 -4.28
C MET A 49 16.46 5.27 -5.37
N ILE A 50 17.67 4.84 -5.70
CA ILE A 50 17.88 3.70 -6.61
C ILE A 50 17.17 2.46 -6.07
N LYS A 51 17.31 2.17 -4.77
CA LYS A 51 16.60 1.04 -4.13
C LYS A 51 15.07 1.18 -4.23
N ILE A 52 14.53 2.38 -3.99
CA ILE A 52 13.09 2.65 -4.15
C ILE A 52 12.64 2.48 -5.60
N CYS A 53 13.41 2.96 -6.57
CA CYS A 53 13.13 2.79 -8.00
C CYS A 53 13.02 1.32 -8.37
N LYS A 54 13.97 0.48 -7.95
CA LYS A 54 13.94 -0.97 -8.25
C LYS A 54 12.70 -1.65 -7.68
N LYS A 55 12.34 -1.32 -6.42
CA LYS A 55 11.10 -1.79 -5.78
C LYS A 55 9.86 -1.32 -6.53
N TYR A 56 9.89 -0.09 -7.05
CA TYR A 56 8.80 0.44 -7.86
C TYR A 56 8.65 -0.29 -9.20
N LEU A 57 9.74 -0.59 -9.92
CA LEU A 57 9.67 -1.35 -11.17
C LEU A 57 9.14 -2.78 -10.97
N ARG A 58 9.50 -3.43 -9.85
CA ARG A 58 8.88 -4.69 -9.41
C ARG A 58 7.38 -4.56 -9.19
N TYR A 59 6.96 -3.50 -8.50
CA TYR A 59 5.54 -3.18 -8.31
C TYR A 59 4.83 -2.97 -9.66
N LEU A 60 5.47 -2.32 -10.63
CA LEU A 60 4.89 -2.13 -11.96
C LEU A 60 4.67 -3.44 -12.71
N GLU A 61 5.58 -4.40 -12.60
CA GLU A 61 5.34 -5.75 -13.14
C GLU A 61 4.16 -6.43 -12.47
N TYR A 62 4.03 -6.34 -11.14
CA TYR A 62 2.87 -6.87 -10.42
C TYR A 62 1.57 -6.21 -10.87
N CYS A 63 1.58 -4.89 -11.02
CA CYS A 63 0.46 -4.11 -11.56
C CYS A 63 -0.01 -4.59 -12.93
N LYS A 64 0.91 -5.04 -13.81
CA LYS A 64 0.56 -5.56 -15.14
C LYS A 64 -0.27 -6.85 -15.08
N LEU A 65 -0.20 -7.59 -13.97
CA LEU A 65 -0.95 -8.83 -13.75
C LEU A 65 -2.35 -8.59 -13.16
N LEU A 66 -2.62 -7.38 -12.67
CA LEU A 66 -3.88 -7.02 -12.04
C LEU A 66 -4.87 -6.50 -13.08
N HIS A 67 -5.83 -7.34 -13.46
CA HIS A 67 -6.91 -6.98 -14.38
C HIS A 67 -8.19 -6.49 -13.67
N ASN A 68 -8.31 -6.71 -12.36
CA ASN A 68 -9.47 -6.26 -11.58
C ASN A 68 -9.30 -4.78 -11.18
N GLU A 69 -10.23 -3.93 -11.62
CA GLU A 69 -10.19 -2.48 -11.36
C GLU A 69 -10.17 -2.09 -9.89
N ASN A 70 -10.98 -2.78 -9.05
CA ASN A 70 -11.07 -2.47 -7.62
C ASN A 70 -9.79 -2.88 -6.89
N SER A 71 -9.25 -4.06 -7.18
CA SER A 71 -7.98 -4.51 -6.62
C SER A 71 -6.84 -3.57 -7.02
N LEU A 72 -6.82 -3.15 -8.28
CA LEU A 72 -5.81 -2.23 -8.81
C LEU A 72 -5.87 -0.85 -8.14
N TYR A 73 -7.07 -0.32 -7.93
CA TYR A 73 -7.27 0.94 -7.23
C TYR A 73 -6.77 0.87 -5.77
N LYS A 74 -7.15 -0.19 -5.04
CA LYS A 74 -6.67 -0.41 -3.66
C LYS A 74 -5.14 -0.50 -3.60
N VAL A 75 -4.55 -1.31 -4.49
CA VAL A 75 -3.09 -1.52 -4.58
C VAL A 75 -2.35 -0.23 -4.95
N SER A 76 -2.91 0.59 -5.85
CA SER A 76 -2.35 1.89 -6.21
C SER A 76 -2.31 2.86 -5.03
N ILE A 77 -3.40 2.96 -4.26
CA ILE A 77 -3.42 3.84 -3.08
C ILE A 77 -2.42 3.36 -2.02
N LEU A 78 -2.39 2.05 -1.73
CA LEU A 78 -1.42 1.49 -0.78
C LEU A 78 0.02 1.79 -1.22
N PHE A 79 0.31 1.66 -2.51
CA PHE A 79 1.63 1.99 -3.07
C PHE A 79 1.97 3.47 -2.88
N ASN A 80 1.05 4.38 -3.17
CA ASN A 80 1.27 5.82 -3.00
C ASN A 80 1.60 6.17 -1.54
N TYR A 81 0.87 5.59 -0.57
CA TYR A 81 1.18 5.79 0.85
C TYR A 81 2.52 5.19 1.25
N TRP A 82 2.85 3.98 0.77
CA TRP A 82 4.16 3.37 1.00
C TRP A 82 5.28 4.26 0.47
N LEU A 83 5.15 4.71 -0.78
CA LEU A 83 6.13 5.55 -1.45
C LEU A 83 6.33 6.88 -0.70
N TYR A 84 5.24 7.55 -0.34
CA TYR A 84 5.32 8.80 0.42
C TYR A 84 5.99 8.60 1.79
N GLY A 85 5.66 7.52 2.51
CA GLY A 85 6.33 7.14 3.75
C GLY A 85 7.84 6.90 3.56
N MET A 86 8.25 6.23 2.49
CA MET A 86 9.66 6.03 2.18
C MET A 86 10.38 7.34 1.85
N LEU A 87 9.78 8.21 1.04
CA LEU A 87 10.42 9.49 0.68
C LEU A 87 10.51 10.45 1.88
N THR A 88 9.49 10.50 2.73
CA THR A 88 9.53 11.27 3.98
C THR A 88 10.56 10.71 4.95
N HIS A 89 10.78 9.40 5.00
CA HIS A 89 11.86 8.80 5.79
C HIS A 89 13.25 9.11 5.22
N ILE A 90 13.41 9.11 3.90
CA ILE A 90 14.69 9.40 3.22
C ILE A 90 15.08 10.87 3.35
N TYR A 91 14.14 11.78 3.07
CA TYR A 91 14.42 13.21 2.97
C TYR A 91 14.00 14.01 4.20
N GLY A 92 13.17 13.46 5.08
CA GLY A 92 12.50 14.20 6.15
C GLY A 92 11.19 14.83 5.68
N ALA A 93 10.16 14.78 6.53
CA ALA A 93 8.80 15.20 6.19
C ALA A 93 8.67 16.69 5.78
N ASN A 94 9.60 17.55 6.23
CA ASN A 94 9.60 18.98 5.91
C ASN A 94 10.31 19.32 4.58
N ASN A 95 10.97 18.36 3.92
CA ASN A 95 11.70 18.58 2.67
C ASN A 95 10.81 18.34 1.46
N THR A 96 9.74 19.12 1.34
CA THR A 96 8.70 18.99 0.29
C THR A 96 9.29 18.96 -1.11
N ASP A 97 10.24 19.84 -1.44
CA ASP A 97 10.85 19.90 -2.77
C ASP A 97 11.55 18.59 -3.14
N LYS A 98 12.31 18.00 -2.20
CA LYS A 98 12.99 16.72 -2.45
C LYS A 98 12.01 15.57 -2.63
N ILE A 99 10.90 15.59 -1.88
CA ILE A 99 9.82 14.61 -2.02
C ILE A 99 9.16 14.77 -3.40
N ILE A 100 8.83 15.99 -3.82
CA ILE A 100 8.28 16.29 -5.15
C ILE A 100 9.21 15.77 -6.24
N THR A 101 10.50 16.13 -6.20
CA THR A 101 11.50 15.66 -7.18
C THR A 101 11.59 14.13 -7.21
N GLY A 102 11.56 13.47 -6.04
CA GLY A 102 11.54 12.01 -5.94
C GLY A 102 10.32 11.38 -6.62
N PHE A 103 9.12 11.93 -6.40
CA PHE A 103 7.90 11.51 -7.08
C PHE A 103 7.99 11.70 -8.59
N SER A 104 8.40 12.89 -9.05
CA SER A 104 8.52 13.21 -10.47
C SER A 104 9.51 12.29 -11.18
N ALA A 105 10.65 11.99 -10.56
CA ALA A 105 11.63 11.06 -11.10
C ALA A 105 11.05 9.64 -11.27
N LEU A 106 10.25 9.17 -10.31
CA LEU A 106 9.58 7.86 -10.41
C LEU A 106 8.45 7.87 -11.45
N GLN A 107 7.71 8.97 -11.60
CA GLN A 107 6.74 9.13 -12.69
C GLN A 107 7.39 9.07 -14.06
N LEU A 108 8.61 9.61 -14.23
CA LEU A 108 9.38 9.45 -15.46
C LEU A 108 9.75 7.98 -15.70
N LYS A 109 10.19 7.27 -14.65
CA LYS A 109 10.47 5.83 -14.77
C LYS A 109 9.23 5.03 -15.17
N TRP A 110 8.06 5.35 -14.64
CA TRP A 110 6.80 4.74 -15.07
C TRP A 110 6.53 4.89 -16.57
N THR A 111 6.73 6.10 -17.10
CA THR A 111 6.52 6.45 -18.52
C THR A 111 7.39 5.60 -19.44
N TYR A 112 8.67 5.42 -19.09
CA TYR A 112 9.64 4.75 -19.95
C TYR A 112 9.77 3.24 -19.70
N PHE A 113 9.35 2.74 -18.54
CA PHE A 113 9.49 1.32 -18.19
C PHE A 113 8.69 0.40 -19.12
N ASP A 114 7.50 0.83 -19.56
CA ASP A 114 6.70 0.10 -20.55
C ASP A 114 5.87 1.08 -21.37
N TYR A 115 6.55 1.83 -22.23
CA TYR A 115 5.94 2.87 -23.05
C TYR A 115 4.77 2.36 -23.90
N SER A 116 4.83 1.09 -24.34
CA SER A 116 3.76 0.44 -25.12
C SER A 116 2.42 0.42 -24.40
N ARG A 117 2.43 0.41 -23.05
CA ARG A 117 1.25 0.31 -22.20
C ARG A 117 0.81 1.65 -21.61
N ILE A 118 1.46 2.76 -21.93
CA ILE A 118 1.14 4.07 -21.33
C ILE A 118 -0.32 4.49 -21.55
N ASN A 119 -0.94 4.02 -22.64
CA ASN A 119 -2.34 4.29 -22.97
C ASN A 119 -3.32 3.30 -22.33
N ASN A 120 -2.84 2.20 -21.75
CA ASN A 120 -3.68 1.23 -21.06
C ASN A 120 -4.26 1.83 -19.77
N GLN A 121 -5.58 1.89 -19.67
CA GLN A 121 -6.30 2.51 -18.56
C GLN A 121 -5.96 1.87 -17.20
N TYR A 122 -5.74 0.56 -17.16
CA TYR A 122 -5.32 -0.14 -15.94
C TYR A 122 -3.91 0.29 -15.56
N TYR A 123 -2.97 0.29 -16.51
CA TYR A 123 -1.58 0.65 -16.24
C TYR A 123 -1.42 2.10 -15.73
N LYS A 124 -2.26 3.03 -16.23
CA LYS A 124 -2.34 4.41 -15.74
C LYS A 124 -2.63 4.51 -14.24
N LYS A 125 -3.39 3.57 -13.66
CA LYS A 125 -3.68 3.56 -12.22
C LYS A 125 -2.44 3.26 -11.37
N CYS A 126 -1.38 2.66 -11.93
CA CYS A 126 -0.13 2.36 -11.20
C CYS A 126 0.92 3.47 -11.27
N LYS A 127 0.58 4.59 -11.90
CA LYS A 127 1.38 5.81 -11.84
C LYS A 127 1.25 6.42 -10.44
N PRO A 128 2.36 6.74 -9.75
CA PRO A 128 2.30 7.44 -8.47
C PRO A 128 1.78 8.85 -8.67
N GLU A 129 0.94 9.32 -7.75
CA GLU A 129 0.30 10.62 -7.77
C GLU A 129 0.47 11.30 -6.41
N LEU A 130 1.35 12.29 -6.37
CA LEU A 130 1.72 13.00 -5.13
C LEU A 130 0.51 13.67 -4.46
N SER A 131 -0.44 14.17 -5.24
CA SER A 131 -1.66 14.82 -4.76
C SER A 131 -2.55 13.91 -3.91
N MET A 132 -2.34 12.59 -3.96
CA MET A 132 -3.08 11.64 -3.13
C MET A 132 -2.56 11.59 -1.68
N VAL A 133 -1.34 12.06 -1.44
CA VAL A 133 -0.58 11.75 -0.22
C VAL A 133 0.14 12.95 0.38
N ASN A 134 0.27 14.08 -0.32
CA ASN A 134 0.97 15.29 0.15
C ASN A 134 0.16 16.14 1.15
N HIS A 135 -0.75 15.54 1.90
CA HIS A 135 -1.56 16.21 2.90
C HIS A 135 -0.87 16.17 4.27
N HIS A 136 -1.09 17.18 5.13
CA HIS A 136 -0.49 17.23 6.47
C HIS A 136 -0.88 16.02 7.33
N ASP A 137 -2.09 15.50 7.14
CA ASP A 137 -2.69 14.37 7.86
C ASP A 137 -2.51 13.02 7.14
N TRP A 138 -1.58 12.91 6.18
CA TRP A 138 -1.40 11.70 5.35
C TRP A 138 -1.26 10.41 6.16
N ASP A 139 -0.59 10.43 7.32
CA ASP A 139 -0.44 9.25 8.18
C ASP A 139 -1.78 8.77 8.74
N LYS A 140 -2.67 9.70 9.10
CA LYS A 140 -4.04 9.37 9.53
C LYS A 140 -4.86 8.82 8.36
N ARG A 141 -4.74 9.43 7.17
CA ARG A 141 -5.43 8.96 5.95
C ARG A 141 -4.95 7.58 5.51
N LYS A 142 -3.65 7.31 5.64
CA LYS A 142 -3.05 5.99 5.42
C LYS A 142 -3.68 4.96 6.35
N LYS A 143 -3.69 5.23 7.67
CA LYS A 143 -4.30 4.32 8.67
C LYS A 143 -5.78 4.03 8.38
N LEU A 144 -6.52 5.03 7.88
CA LEU A 144 -7.91 4.87 7.43
C LEU A 144 -8.03 3.98 6.22
N PHE A 145 -7.17 4.22 5.23
CA PHE A 145 -7.20 3.44 4.01
C PHE A 145 -6.78 1.98 4.26
N ASP A 146 -5.74 1.75 5.07
CA ASP A 146 -5.30 0.41 5.48
C ASP A 146 -6.47 -0.36 6.13
N TYR A 147 -7.17 0.28 7.07
CA TYR A 147 -8.34 -0.30 7.71
C TYR A 147 -9.48 -0.57 6.72
N TYR A 148 -9.77 0.36 5.81
CA TYR A 148 -10.79 0.16 4.77
C TYR A 148 -10.48 -1.06 3.88
N VAL A 149 -9.22 -1.24 3.51
CA VAL A 149 -8.79 -2.37 2.67
C VAL A 149 -8.89 -3.69 3.43
N ASP A 150 -8.59 -3.69 4.72
CA ASP A 150 -8.57 -4.89 5.56
C ASP A 150 -9.92 -5.23 6.18
N TYR A 151 -10.89 -4.31 6.14
CA TYR A 151 -12.16 -4.42 6.85
C TYR A 151 -12.94 -5.67 6.46
N ASP A 152 -13.01 -6.04 5.19
CA ASP A 152 -13.78 -7.21 4.74
C ASP A 152 -13.19 -8.51 5.34
N ILE A 153 -11.86 -8.60 5.40
CA ILE A 153 -11.16 -9.75 6.01
C ILE A 153 -11.39 -9.75 7.52
N LEU A 154 -11.17 -8.60 8.18
CA LEU A 154 -11.39 -8.46 9.61
C LEU A 154 -12.83 -8.79 10.00
N SER A 155 -13.81 -8.28 9.26
CA SER A 155 -15.23 -8.53 9.50
C SER A 155 -15.61 -9.98 9.25
N THR A 156 -15.00 -10.65 8.27
CA THR A 156 -15.27 -12.06 7.99
C THR A 156 -14.69 -12.94 9.10
N MET A 157 -13.43 -12.70 9.46
CA MET A 157 -12.77 -13.43 10.55
C MET A 157 -13.49 -13.22 11.89
N ALA A 158 -13.94 -11.99 12.18
CA ALA A 158 -14.73 -11.67 13.37
C ALA A 158 -16.09 -12.41 13.42
N LYS A 159 -16.70 -12.71 12.27
CA LYS A 159 -17.98 -13.44 12.21
C LYS A 159 -17.82 -14.95 12.28
N THR A 160 -16.69 -15.48 11.79
CA THR A 160 -16.53 -16.91 11.53
C THR A 160 -15.64 -17.62 12.54
N PHE A 161 -14.66 -16.94 13.13
CA PHE A 161 -13.58 -17.58 13.90
C PHE A 161 -13.24 -16.84 15.20
N ASP A 162 -14.13 -15.99 15.71
CA ASP A 162 -13.80 -15.05 16.79
C ASP A 162 -14.27 -15.49 18.17
N ASP A 163 -14.10 -16.78 18.47
CA ASP A 163 -14.38 -17.36 19.78
C ASP A 163 -13.62 -16.59 20.90
N ASP A 164 -12.42 -16.08 20.59
CA ASP A 164 -11.57 -15.32 21.52
C ASP A 164 -11.71 -13.78 21.39
N CYS A 165 -12.62 -13.31 20.53
CA CYS A 165 -12.82 -11.89 20.20
C CYS A 165 -11.54 -11.16 19.71
N LYS A 166 -10.54 -11.88 19.20
CA LYS A 166 -9.26 -11.34 18.67
C LYS A 166 -9.51 -10.34 17.54
N TYR A 167 -10.34 -10.70 16.56
CA TYR A 167 -10.58 -9.86 15.39
C TYR A 167 -11.52 -8.69 15.71
N TYR A 168 -12.48 -8.90 16.61
CA TYR A 168 -13.29 -7.84 17.17
C TYR A 168 -12.45 -6.78 17.87
N LYS A 169 -11.48 -7.17 18.72
CA LYS A 169 -10.55 -6.24 19.37
C LYS A 169 -9.75 -5.44 18.34
N LYS A 170 -9.23 -6.08 17.28
CA LYS A 170 -8.55 -5.37 16.18
C LYS A 170 -9.46 -4.34 15.50
N ILE A 171 -10.74 -4.66 15.27
CA ILE A 171 -11.72 -3.73 14.71
C ILE A 171 -12.00 -2.57 15.69
N GLU A 172 -12.13 -2.88 16.98
CA GLU A 172 -12.41 -1.89 18.03
C GLU A 172 -11.23 -0.94 18.28
N GLU A 173 -9.99 -1.42 18.25
CA GLU A 173 -8.81 -0.56 18.35
C GLU A 173 -8.80 0.48 17.21
N LYS A 174 -9.18 0.06 16.00
CA LYS A 174 -9.27 0.94 14.82
C LYS A 174 -10.46 1.89 14.88
N LYS A 175 -11.49 1.61 15.69
CA LYS A 175 -12.64 2.48 15.93
C LYS A 175 -12.24 3.80 16.60
N SER A 176 -11.24 3.76 17.48
CA SER A 176 -10.71 4.97 18.13
C SER A 176 -10.10 5.98 17.14
N LEU A 177 -9.74 5.52 15.93
CA LEU A 177 -9.18 6.37 14.88
C LEU A 177 -10.25 7.18 14.15
N TYR A 178 -11.55 6.89 14.32
CA TYR A 178 -12.63 7.49 13.52
C TYR A 178 -13.85 7.92 14.36
N GLU A 179 -14.37 9.11 14.07
CA GLU A 179 -15.65 9.58 14.63
C GLU A 179 -16.83 8.67 14.24
N GLN A 180 -17.89 8.75 15.06
CA GLN A 180 -18.94 7.76 15.28
C GLN A 180 -19.78 7.31 14.07
N ALA A 181 -19.66 7.94 12.89
CA ALA A 181 -20.55 7.73 11.75
C ALA A 181 -20.40 6.32 11.10
N PHE A 182 -19.19 5.74 11.08
CA PHE A 182 -18.95 4.40 10.52
C PHE A 182 -19.34 3.26 11.50
N ILE A 183 -19.51 3.58 12.78
CA ILE A 183 -19.64 2.63 13.91
C ILE A 183 -21.01 1.95 13.95
N LYS A 184 -22.07 2.61 13.45
CA LYS A 184 -23.45 2.09 13.58
C LYS A 184 -23.68 0.75 12.87
N LYS A 185 -22.99 0.49 11.75
CA LYS A 185 -23.09 -0.81 11.04
C LYS A 185 -22.35 -1.95 11.76
N ILE A 186 -21.23 -1.66 12.43
CA ILE A 186 -20.40 -2.66 13.12
C ILE A 186 -21.02 -3.10 14.45
N LYS A 187 -21.64 -2.16 15.19
CA LYS A 187 -22.29 -2.46 16.48
C LYS A 187 -23.38 -3.54 16.37
N ILE A 188 -24.15 -3.56 15.29
CA ILE A 188 -25.25 -4.53 15.11
C ILE A 188 -24.72 -5.96 14.94
N ILE A 189 -23.58 -6.14 14.29
CA ILE A 189 -22.96 -7.47 14.09
C ILE A 189 -22.32 -7.97 15.40
N ALA A 190 -21.65 -7.08 16.14
CA ALA A 190 -20.98 -7.44 17.40
C ALA A 190 -21.93 -7.89 18.51
N ILE A 191 -23.12 -7.30 18.59
CA ILE A 191 -24.15 -7.66 19.58
C ILE A 191 -24.65 -9.10 19.38
N ILE A 192 -24.63 -9.61 18.14
CA ILE A 192 -25.15 -10.94 17.82
C ILE A 192 -24.12 -12.04 18.14
N TYR A 193 -22.82 -11.77 18.01
CA TYR A 193 -21.78 -12.82 18.04
C TYR A 193 -20.83 -12.78 19.25
N CYS A 194 -20.57 -11.62 19.87
CA CYS A 194 -19.62 -11.53 21.01
C CYS A 194 -20.29 -11.14 22.34
N HIS A 195 -21.51 -10.59 22.31
CA HIS A 195 -22.26 -10.24 23.54
C HIS A 195 -23.20 -11.35 24.05
N THR A 196 -23.30 -12.47 23.33
CA THR A 196 -24.20 -13.59 23.63
C THR A 196 -23.53 -14.78 24.32
N PHE A 197 -22.22 -14.72 24.59
CA PHE A 197 -21.55 -15.70 25.46
C PHE A 197 -21.10 -15.02 26.76
N PRO A 198 -21.95 -15.02 27.80
CA PRO A 198 -21.49 -14.77 29.15
C PRO A 198 -20.75 -16.00 29.68
N ASN A 199 -19.62 -15.69 30.34
CA ASN A 199 -18.78 -16.47 31.25
C ASN A 199 -17.59 -17.22 30.64
#